data_AF-A0A2P5P5T6-F1
#
_entry.id   AF-A0A2P5P5T6-F1
#
_cell.length_a   1.000
_cell.length_b   1.000
_cell.length_c   1.000
_cell.angle_alpha   90.00
_cell.angle_beta   90.00
_cell.angle_gamma   90.00
#
_symmetry.space_group_name_H-M   'P 1'
#
loop_
_entity.id
_entity.type
_entity.pdbx_description
1 polymer ?
#
loop_
_entity_poly.entity_id
_entity_poly.type
_entity_poly.pdbx_seq_one_letter_code
_entity_poly.pdbx_strand_id
1 'polypeptide(L)'
;MEDDGDLNPKETAFLLHCVVKHDPELIDKIKPESLNGGDSALINRIRDDIGQEIMEEGLTIESELNEYGLELENLIDRLANLYLWPAD
;
A
#
# COMPACT_ATOMS: atom_id res chain seq x y z
N MET A 1 -5.62 -20.63 10.88
CA MET A 1 -5.00 -19.32 11.05
C MET A 1 -6.02 -18.36 10.54
N GLU A 2 -6.64 -17.64 11.46
CA GLU A 2 -7.58 -16.57 11.14
C GLU A 2 -6.77 -15.55 10.32
N ASP A 3 -7.17 -15.34 9.08
CA ASP A 3 -6.71 -14.20 8.28
C ASP A 3 -7.44 -13.01 8.92
N ASP A 4 -6.87 -12.51 10.01
CA ASP A 4 -7.29 -11.24 10.61
C ASP A 4 -7.16 -10.20 9.50
N GLY A 5 -8.27 -9.57 9.10
CA GLY A 5 -8.40 -8.71 7.91
C GLY A 5 -7.61 -7.39 7.99
N ASP A 6 -6.32 -7.47 8.32
CA ASP A 6 -5.36 -6.39 8.49
C ASP A 6 -4.06 -6.71 7.75
N LEU A 7 -3.28 -5.65 7.49
CA LEU A 7 -1.95 -5.77 6.91
C LEU A 7 -1.02 -6.55 7.86
N ASN A 8 -0.20 -7.45 7.29
CA ASN A 8 0.80 -8.13 8.07
C ASN A 8 1.98 -7.17 8.38
N PRO A 9 2.92 -7.54 9.28
CA PRO A 9 4.01 -6.64 9.65
C PRO A 9 4.93 -6.24 8.50
N LYS A 10 5.12 -7.10 7.50
CA LYS A 10 5.97 -6.83 6.33
C LYS A 10 5.31 -5.80 5.41
N GLU A 11 4.03 -5.99 5.12
CA GLU A 11 3.21 -5.06 4.34
C GLU A 11 3.06 -3.71 5.02
N THR A 12 2.88 -3.70 6.34
CA THR A 12 2.86 -2.46 7.13
C THR A 12 4.20 -1.73 7.00
N ALA A 13 5.32 -2.46 7.04
CA ALA A 13 6.63 -1.86 6.86
C ALA A 13 6.83 -1.27 5.44
N PHE A 14 6.37 -1.97 4.40
CA PHE A 14 6.41 -1.46 3.03
C PHE A 14 5.53 -0.23 2.84
N LEU A 15 4.30 -0.27 3.33
CA LEU A 15 3.38 0.86 3.32
C LEU A 15 4.01 2.08 3.99
N LEU A 16 4.54 1.87 5.20
CA LEU A 16 5.15 2.95 5.97
C LEU A 16 6.39 3.51 5.26
N HIS A 17 7.19 2.65 4.61
CA HIS A 17 8.34 3.09 3.82
C HIS A 17 7.92 3.99 2.64
N CYS A 18 6.96 3.54 1.82
CA CYS A 18 6.46 4.29 0.67
C CYS A 18 5.89 5.64 1.11
N VAL A 19 5.06 5.63 2.16
CA VAL A 19 4.44 6.84 2.70
C VAL A 19 5.48 7.79 3.30
N VAL A 20 6.46 7.31 4.07
CA VAL A 20 7.52 8.17 4.61
C VAL A 20 8.32 8.85 3.49
N LYS A 21 8.56 8.14 2.39
CA LYS A 21 9.37 8.63 1.27
C LYS A 21 8.62 9.61 0.38
N HIS A 22 7.39 9.29 -0.01
CA HIS A 22 6.62 10.05 -0.99
C HIS A 22 5.65 11.05 -0.38
N ASP A 23 5.06 10.74 0.78
CA ASP A 23 4.05 11.58 1.42
C ASP A 23 4.06 11.47 2.96
N PRO A 24 5.09 12.02 3.62
CA PRO A 24 5.28 11.86 5.06
C PRO A 24 4.14 12.45 5.90
N GLU A 25 3.28 13.29 5.32
CA GLU A 25 2.10 13.83 5.99
C GLU A 25 1.00 12.76 6.22
N LEU A 26 1.06 11.63 5.51
CA LEU A 26 0.12 10.52 5.66
C LEU A 26 0.52 9.51 6.74
N ILE A 27 1.74 9.59 7.30
CA ILE A 27 2.24 8.65 8.33
C ILE A 27 1.25 8.52 9.50
N ASP A 28 0.70 9.64 9.97
CA ASP A 28 -0.26 9.63 11.06
C ASP A 28 -1.65 9.10 10.68
N LYS A 29 -1.96 9.06 9.37
CA LYS A 29 -3.24 8.65 8.80
C LYS A 29 -3.27 7.18 8.36
N ILE A 30 -2.12 6.54 8.17
CA ILE A 30 -2.02 5.11 7.81
C ILE A 30 -2.04 4.17 9.01
N LYS A 31 -2.38 4.67 10.20
CA LYS A 31 -2.57 3.82 11.38
C LYS A 31 -3.75 2.87 11.12
N PRO A 32 -3.70 1.59 11.54
CA PRO A 32 -4.76 0.61 11.29
C PRO A 32 -6.15 1.08 11.75
N GLU A 33 -6.19 1.81 12.86
CA GLU A 33 -7.38 2.45 13.42
C GLU A 33 -7.98 3.55 12.53
N SER A 34 -7.16 4.20 11.68
CA SER A 34 -7.58 5.23 10.71
C SER A 34 -8.01 4.64 9.36
N LEU A 35 -7.50 3.46 9.00
CA LEU A 35 -7.83 2.77 7.75
C LEU A 35 -9.17 2.02 7.81
N ASN A 36 -9.63 1.66 9.01
CA ASN A 36 -10.89 0.95 9.29
C ASN A 36 -12.19 1.75 8.94
N GLY A 37 -12.07 2.92 8.31
CA GLY A 37 -13.20 3.78 7.91
C GLY A 37 -13.47 3.85 6.40
N GLY A 38 -12.67 3.17 5.57
CA GLY A 38 -12.90 3.13 4.11
C GLY A 38 -12.80 4.50 3.43
N ASP A 39 -11.90 5.38 3.89
CA ASP A 39 -11.61 6.63 3.18
C ASP A 39 -10.89 6.32 1.86
N SER A 40 -11.68 6.11 0.82
CA SER A 40 -11.20 5.75 -0.51
C SER A 40 -10.24 6.80 -1.08
N ALA A 41 -10.34 8.08 -0.67
CA ALA A 41 -9.41 9.11 -1.09
C ALA A 41 -8.02 8.91 -0.45
N LEU A 42 -7.98 8.55 0.84
CA LEU A 42 -6.75 8.19 1.52
C LEU A 42 -6.13 6.93 0.91
N ILE A 43 -6.92 5.87 0.68
CA ILE A 43 -6.41 4.63 0.10
C ILE A 43 -5.91 4.83 -1.33
N ASN A 44 -6.61 5.61 -2.16
CA ASN A 44 -6.13 5.91 -3.51
C ASN A 44 -4.82 6.71 -3.49
N ARG A 45 -4.68 7.67 -2.57
CA ARG A 45 -3.43 8.44 -2.43
C ARG A 45 -2.26 7.54 -2.01
N ILE A 46 -2.48 6.62 -1.07
CA ILE A 46 -1.49 5.60 -0.70
C ILE A 46 -1.10 4.71 -1.90
N ARG A 47 -2.08 4.32 -2.73
CA ARG A 47 -1.81 3.54 -3.95
C ARG A 47 -0.97 4.32 -4.95
N ASP A 48 -1.21 5.62 -5.08
CA ASP A 48 -0.41 6.50 -5.94
C ASP A 48 1.05 6.57 -5.42
N ASP A 49 1.26 6.71 -4.10
CA ASP A 49 2.59 6.72 -3.48
C ASP A 49 3.34 5.40 -3.71
N ILE A 50 2.67 4.26 -3.52
CA ILE A 50 3.26 2.94 -3.78
C ILE A 50 3.55 2.77 -5.28
N GLY A 51 2.65 3.25 -6.16
CA GLY A 51 2.85 3.24 -7.60
C GLY A 51 4.07 4.05 -8.02
N GLN A 52 4.31 5.20 -7.39
CA GLN A 52 5.52 5.99 -7.62
C GLN A 52 6.78 5.23 -7.17
N GLU A 53 6.74 4.58 -6.02
CA GLU A 53 7.85 3.74 -5.55
C GLU A 53 8.17 2.59 -6.52
N ILE A 54 7.15 1.94 -7.07
CA ILE A 54 7.33 0.92 -8.10
C ILE A 54 8.06 1.48 -9.31
N MET A 55 7.66 2.67 -9.78
CA MET A 55 8.28 3.32 -10.94
C MET A 55 9.74 3.72 -10.69
N GLU A 56 10.11 4.04 -9.46
CA GLU A 56 11.47 4.46 -9.09
C GLU A 56 12.41 3.27 -8.80
N GLU A 57 11.93 2.28 -8.05
CA GLU A 57 12.76 1.22 -7.47
C GLU A 57 12.21 -0.20 -7.70
N GLY A 58 10.95 -0.33 -8.07
CA GLY A 58 10.28 -1.62 -8.29
C GLY A 58 10.47 -2.22 -9.68
N LEU A 59 11.12 -1.51 -10.61
CA LEU A 59 11.35 -1.98 -11.98
C LEU A 59 12.79 -2.44 -12.21
N THR A 60 12.95 -3.46 -13.05
CA THR A 60 14.24 -3.86 -13.64
C THR A 60 14.61 -2.90 -14.77
N ILE A 61 15.83 -3.04 -15.29
CA ILE A 61 16.27 -2.29 -16.48
C ILE A 61 15.43 -2.57 -17.73
N GLU A 62 14.70 -3.70 -17.76
CA GLU A 62 13.80 -4.09 -18.84
C GLU A 62 12.37 -3.58 -18.63
N SER A 63 12.16 -2.73 -17.63
CA SER A 63 10.84 -2.21 -17.20
C SER A 63 9.87 -3.31 -16.78
N GLU A 64 10.39 -4.44 -16.27
CA GLU A 64 9.61 -5.49 -15.63
C GLU A 64 9.64 -5.30 -14.11
N LEU A 65 8.65 -5.81 -13.38
CA LEU A 65 8.68 -5.78 -11.91
C LEU A 65 9.81 -6.65 -11.37
N ASN A 66 10.64 -6.09 -10.50
CA ASN A 66 11.59 -6.86 -9.71
C ASN A 66 10.90 -7.44 -8.45
N GLU A 67 11.64 -8.19 -7.63
CA GLU A 67 11.07 -8.80 -6.41
C GLU A 67 10.44 -7.77 -5.46
N TYR A 68 11.01 -6.57 -5.36
CA TYR A 68 10.45 -5.49 -4.55
C TYR A 68 9.19 -4.90 -5.18
N GLY A 69 9.19 -4.64 -6.50
CA GLY A 69 8.03 -4.16 -7.23
C GLY A 69 6.84 -5.10 -7.15
N LEU A 70 7.06 -6.41 -7.22
CA LEU A 70 6.02 -7.42 -7.05
C LEU A 70 5.41 -7.39 -5.65
N GLU A 71 6.22 -7.18 -4.61
CA GLU A 71 5.72 -7.05 -3.24
C GLU A 71 4.87 -5.78 -3.05
N LEU A 72 5.24 -4.68 -3.70
CA LEU A 72 4.47 -3.44 -3.70
C LEU A 72 3.16 -3.56 -4.48
N GLU A 73 3.15 -4.27 -5.61
CA GLU A 73 1.93 -4.57 -6.37
C GLU A 73 0.96 -5.41 -5.54
N ASN A 74 1.47 -6.48 -4.91
CA ASN A 74 0.67 -7.31 -3.99
C ASN A 74 0.11 -6.49 -2.83
N LEU A 75 0.87 -5.51 -2.31
CA LEU A 75 0.39 -4.59 -1.28
C LEU A 75 -0.78 -3.73 -1.77
N ILE A 76 -0.72 -3.20 -3.00
CA ILE A 76 -1.83 -2.44 -3.60
C ILE A 76 -3.10 -3.29 -3.68
N ASP A 77 -2.99 -4.53 -4.14
CA ASP A 77 -4.11 -5.46 -4.22
C ASP A 77 -4.69 -5.79 -2.84
N ARG A 78 -3.82 -5.97 -1.84
CA ARG A 78 -4.25 -6.20 -0.46
C ARG A 78 -4.98 -5.00 0.10
N LEU A 79 -4.45 -3.78 -0.10
CA LEU A 79 -5.12 -2.54 0.32
C LEU A 79 -6.50 -2.40 -0.34
N ALA A 80 -6.61 -2.75 -1.61
CA ALA A 80 -7.87 -2.75 -2.33
C ALA A 80 -8.88 -3.76 -1.73
N ASN A 81 -8.42 -4.97 -1.39
CA ASN A 81 -9.27 -5.99 -0.81
C ASN A 81 -9.72 -5.65 0.62
N LEU A 82 -8.81 -5.14 1.45
CA LEU A 82 -9.07 -4.85 2.86
C LEU A 82 -9.93 -3.60 3.06
N TYR A 83 -9.72 -2.57 2.24
CA TYR A 83 -10.26 -1.23 2.52
C TYR A 83 -11.16 -0.66 1.41
N LEU A 84 -11.36 -1.39 0.30
CA LEU A 84 -11.95 -0.84 -0.93
C LEU A 84 -13.12 -1.63 -1.53
N TRP A 85 -13.54 -2.83 -1.05
CA TRP A 85 -14.68 -3.55 -1.65
C TRP A 85 -15.62 -4.34 -0.70
N PRO A 86 -16.95 -4.45 -1.02
CA PRO A 86 -17.75 -3.68 -2.00
C PRO A 86 -18.50 -2.50 -1.38
N ALA A 87 -18.60 -1.40 -2.14
CA ALA A 87 -19.86 -0.67 -2.21
C ALA A 87 -20.58 -1.13 -3.50
N ASP A 88 -21.61 -1.96 -3.29
CA ASP A 88 -22.67 -2.45 -4.20
C ASP A 88 -22.29 -3.04 -5.58
#